data_AF-A0AAV0WIV8-F1
#
_entry.id   AF-A0AAV0WIV8-F1
#
_cell.length_a   1.000
_cell.length_b   1.000
_cell.length_c   1.000
_cell.angle_alpha   90.00
_cell.angle_beta   90.00
_cell.angle_gamma   90.00
#
_symmetry.space_group_name_H-M   'P 1'
#
loop_
_entity.id
_entity.type
_entity.pdbx_description
1 polymer ?
#
loop_
_entity_poly.entity_id
_entity_poly.type
_entity_poly.pdbx_seq_one_letter_code
_entity_poly.pdbx_strand_id
1 'polypeptide(L)'
;MSALVQAFTQYKSLEEYLDACFSIVLKNQNISIPQCMIKNDINHFMHLVTQWSPLKNTKFTRTKQLIERTIWLLVYSSSISESEQILESLFSIILSKYDVKLLNATNNYDDTHCVKSIRYLQNLISSSEIELVD
;
A
#
# COMPACT_ATOMS: atom_id res chain seq x y z
N MET A 1 9.78 16.86 -0.29
CA MET A 1 9.01 16.76 -1.55
C MET A 1 8.52 18.11 -2.07
N SER A 2 7.78 18.93 -1.31
CA SER A 2 7.20 20.19 -1.84
C SER A 2 8.20 21.15 -2.50
N ALA A 3 9.36 21.39 -1.88
CA ALA A 3 10.39 22.25 -2.47
C ALA A 3 10.97 21.69 -3.79
N LEU A 4 11.08 20.36 -3.91
CA LEU A 4 11.54 19.71 -5.14
C LEU A 4 10.52 19.89 -6.27
N VAL A 5 9.24 19.73 -5.97
CA VAL A 5 8.15 19.96 -6.93
C VAL A 5 8.23 21.37 -7.50
N GLN A 6 8.30 22.37 -6.62
CA GLN A 6 8.34 23.78 -7.02
C GLN A 6 9.63 24.16 -7.78
N ALA A 7 10.75 23.50 -7.50
CA ALA A 7 12.03 23.80 -8.12
C ALA A 7 12.23 23.10 -9.47
N PHE A 8 11.74 21.88 -9.62
CA PHE A 8 12.08 21.01 -10.75
C PHE A 8 10.90 20.68 -11.68
N THR A 9 9.68 21.09 -11.34
CA THR A 9 8.50 20.82 -12.16
C THR A 9 7.77 22.12 -12.48
N GLN A 10 6.80 22.06 -13.39
CA GLN A 10 5.94 23.19 -13.73
C GLN A 10 4.87 23.52 -12.66
N TYR A 11 4.77 22.74 -11.58
CA TYR A 11 3.69 22.84 -10.59
C TYR A 11 4.09 23.69 -9.38
N LYS A 12 3.11 24.43 -8.83
CA LYS A 12 3.35 25.36 -7.71
C LYS A 12 3.23 24.70 -6.35
N SER A 13 2.64 23.51 -6.29
CA SER A 13 2.47 22.76 -5.05
C SER A 13 2.63 21.26 -5.30
N LEU A 14 2.94 20.53 -4.23
CA LEU A 14 2.95 19.06 -4.27
C LEU A 14 1.58 18.50 -4.66
N GLU A 15 0.50 19.12 -4.19
CA GLU A 15 -0.88 18.73 -4.50
C GLU A 15 -1.17 18.80 -6.01
N GLU A 16 -0.85 19.94 -6.65
CA GLU A 16 -1.02 20.12 -8.09
C GLU A 16 -0.22 19.08 -8.90
N TYR A 17 1.01 18.77 -8.48
CA TYR A 17 1.84 17.75 -9.11
C TYR A 17 1.22 16.34 -8.97
N LEU A 18 0.74 15.99 -7.77
CA LEU A 18 0.12 14.69 -7.53
C LEU A 18 -1.18 14.52 -8.32
N ASP A 19 -2.00 15.56 -8.40
CA ASP A 19 -3.25 15.57 -9.17
C ASP A 19 -3.00 15.38 -10.68
N ALA A 20 -1.94 16.00 -11.20
CA ALA A 20 -1.53 15.81 -12.58
C ALA A 20 -1.03 14.37 -12.81
N CYS A 21 -0.14 13.87 -11.97
CA CYS A 21 0.33 12.47 -12.07
C CYS A 21 -0.83 11.49 -12.01
N PHE A 22 -1.78 11.68 -11.09
CA PHE A 22 -2.96 10.84 -10.95
C PHE A 22 -3.88 10.92 -12.18
N SER A 23 -4.06 12.10 -12.77
CA SER A 23 -4.90 12.29 -13.95
C SER A 23 -4.29 11.64 -15.21
N ILE A 24 -2.96 11.62 -15.32
CA ILE A 24 -2.26 10.87 -16.39
C ILE A 24 -2.44 9.36 -16.17
N VAL A 25 -2.11 8.90 -14.97
CA VAL A 25 -1.98 7.47 -14.67
C VAL A 25 -3.34 6.77 -14.59
N LEU A 26 -4.32 7.36 -13.91
CA LEU A 26 -5.63 6.73 -13.70
C LEU A 26 -6.69 7.18 -14.71
N LYS A 27 -6.78 8.49 -15.00
CA LYS A 27 -7.86 9.03 -15.85
C LYS A 27 -7.52 8.98 -17.34
N ASN A 28 -6.30 8.59 -17.71
CA ASN A 28 -5.77 8.61 -19.07
C ASN A 28 -6.04 9.95 -19.78
N GLN A 29 -5.97 11.05 -19.01
CA GLN A 29 -6.24 12.38 -19.53
C GLN A 29 -5.02 12.90 -20.29
N ASN A 30 -5.30 13.59 -21.39
CA ASN A 30 -4.27 14.18 -22.24
C ASN A 30 -3.83 15.55 -21.66
N ILE A 31 -3.17 15.51 -20.50
CA ILE A 31 -2.59 16.67 -19.83
C ILE A 31 -1.08 16.72 -20.01
N SER A 32 -0.46 17.87 -19.70
CA SER A 32 1.00 18.02 -19.84
C SER A 32 1.74 17.11 -18.85
N ILE A 33 2.65 16.29 -19.39
CA ILE A 33 3.52 15.44 -18.59
C ILE A 33 4.42 16.33 -17.72
N PRO A 34 4.63 16.01 -16.42
CA PRO A 34 5.61 16.70 -15.60
C PRO A 34 6.97 16.80 -16.29
N GLN A 35 7.55 18.00 -16.33
CA GLN A 35 8.87 18.24 -16.94
C GLN A 35 9.97 17.42 -16.27
N CYS A 36 9.81 17.16 -14.98
CA CYS A 36 10.62 16.25 -14.20
C CYS A 36 9.69 15.33 -13.41
N MET A 37 9.97 14.02 -13.45
CA MET A 37 9.31 13.06 -12.57
C MET A 37 10.10 12.97 -11.26
N ILE A 38 9.42 13.22 -10.16
CA ILE A 38 10.00 13.10 -8.82
C ILE A 38 9.79 11.67 -8.33
N LYS A 39 10.90 11.00 -8.06
CA LYS A 39 10.91 9.65 -7.46
C LYS A 39 11.07 9.76 -5.94
N ASN A 40 10.30 8.98 -5.20
CA ASN A 40 10.50 8.84 -3.76
C ASN A 40 11.66 7.91 -3.45
N ASP A 41 12.39 8.23 -2.37
CA ASP A 41 13.31 7.31 -1.74
C ASP A 41 12.50 6.21 -1.04
N ILE A 42 12.56 5.01 -1.60
CA ILE A 42 11.81 3.84 -1.11
C ILE A 42 12.25 3.48 0.30
N ASN A 43 13.55 3.55 0.60
CA ASN A 43 14.07 3.18 1.91
C ASN A 43 13.60 4.18 2.96
N HIS A 44 13.66 5.48 2.64
CA HIS A 44 13.13 6.51 3.52
C HIS A 44 11.62 6.36 3.73
N PHE A 45 10.86 6.09 2.66
CA PHE A 45 9.42 5.86 2.74
C PHE A 45 9.08 4.65 3.63
N MET A 46 9.74 3.51 3.43
CA MET A 46 9.52 2.33 4.25
C MET A 46 9.92 2.57 5.70
N HIS A 47 11.00 3.31 5.96
CA HIS A 47 11.35 3.72 7.32
C HIS A 47 10.21 4.50 7.96
N LEU A 48 9.63 5.49 7.27
CA LEU A 48 8.47 6.26 7.79
C LEU A 48 7.28 5.36 8.10
N VAL A 49 7.00 4.37 7.26
CA VAL A 49 5.94 3.38 7.50
C VAL A 49 6.17 2.61 8.80
N THR A 50 7.40 2.13 9.05
CA THR A 50 7.73 1.42 10.31
C THR A 50 7.61 2.30 11.55
N GLN A 51 7.73 3.63 11.39
CA GLN A 51 7.59 4.60 12.46
C GLN A 51 6.15 5.01 12.74
N TRP A 52 5.17 4.55 11.94
CA TRP A 52 3.77 4.88 12.16
C TRP A 52 3.30 4.33 13.52
N SER A 53 2.89 5.21 14.44
CA SER A 53 2.59 4.87 15.84
C SER A 53 1.77 3.58 16.05
N PRO A 54 0.68 3.32 15.30
CA PRO A 54 -0.09 2.07 15.43
C PRO A 54 0.71 0.81 15.08
N LEU A 55 1.64 0.89 14.13
CA LEU A 55 2.52 -0.22 13.74
C LEU A 55 3.75 -0.31 14.64
N LYS A 56 4.32 0.82 15.04
CA LYS A 56 5.50 0.87 15.91
C LYS A 56 5.22 0.30 17.29
N ASN A 57 4.06 0.62 17.88
CA ASN A 57 3.71 0.32 19.26
C ASN A 57 2.87 -0.95 19.43
N THR A 58 2.56 -1.67 18.34
CA THR A 58 1.75 -2.88 18.42
C THR A 58 2.50 -4.04 19.06
N LYS A 59 1.79 -4.82 19.88
CA LYS A 59 2.31 -6.09 20.43
C LYS A 59 2.16 -7.25 19.44
N PHE A 60 1.43 -7.06 18.35
CA PHE A 60 1.12 -8.09 17.36
C PHE A 60 2.14 -8.06 16.21
N THR A 61 3.34 -8.60 16.46
CA THR A 61 4.47 -8.60 15.51
C THR A 61 4.11 -9.18 14.14
N ARG A 62 3.30 -10.25 14.09
CA ARG A 62 2.90 -10.89 12.83
C ARG A 62 2.03 -9.97 11.97
N THR A 63 1.07 -9.28 12.59
CA THR A 63 0.20 -8.32 11.90
C THR A 63 1.00 -7.11 11.44
N LYS A 64 1.94 -6.64 12.26
CA LYS A 64 2.88 -5.58 11.88
C LYS A 64 3.67 -5.95 10.61
N GLN A 65 4.33 -7.10 10.63
CA GLN A 65 5.13 -7.59 9.50
C GLN A 65 4.28 -7.78 8.24
N LEU A 66 3.05 -8.28 8.38
CA LEU A 66 2.12 -8.41 7.27
C LEU A 66 1.81 -7.05 6.65
N ILE A 67 1.48 -6.03 7.46
CA ILE A 67 1.18 -4.69 6.98
C ILE A 67 2.41 -4.04 6.33
N GLU A 68 3.58 -4.12 6.97
CA GLU A 68 4.84 -3.56 6.43
C GLU A 68 5.19 -4.18 5.07
N ARG A 69 5.10 -5.51 4.95
CA ARG A 69 5.34 -6.22 3.69
C ARG A 69 4.28 -5.94 2.64
N THR A 70 3.03 -5.73 3.05
CA THR A 70 1.95 -5.34 2.13
C THR A 70 2.18 -3.93 1.57
N ILE A 71 2.65 -3.00 2.39
CA ILE A 71 3.03 -1.66 1.91
C ILE A 71 4.24 -1.74 0.97
N TRP A 72 5.17 -2.66 1.24
CA TRP A 72 6.27 -2.94 0.32
C TRP A 72 5.76 -3.45 -1.03
N LEU A 73 4.79 -4.38 -1.05
CA LEU A 73 4.16 -4.83 -2.30
C LEU A 73 3.60 -3.68 -3.15
N LEU A 74 3.03 -2.64 -2.53
CA LEU A 74 2.54 -1.46 -3.25
C LEU A 74 3.65 -0.71 -3.99
N VAL A 75 4.87 -0.69 -3.44
CA VAL A 75 6.03 -0.06 -4.07
C VAL A 75 6.44 -0.80 -5.35
N TYR A 76 6.26 -2.12 -5.38
CA TYR A 76 6.64 -2.99 -6.50
C TYR A 76 5.46 -3.32 -7.43
N SER A 77 4.27 -2.84 -7.13
CA SER A 77 3.11 -3.07 -7.97
C SER A 77 3.32 -2.49 -9.36
N SER A 78 2.97 -3.28 -10.36
CA SER A 78 3.19 -2.96 -11.78
C SER A 78 1.96 -2.32 -12.45
N SER A 79 0.83 -2.30 -11.76
CA SER A 79 -0.41 -1.73 -12.27
C SER A 79 -1.29 -1.15 -11.16
N ILE A 80 -2.13 -0.19 -11.52
CA ILE A 80 -3.07 0.42 -10.58
C ILE A 80 -4.09 -0.62 -10.09
N SER A 81 -4.55 -1.49 -10.98
CA SER A 81 -5.50 -2.55 -10.63
C SER A 81 -4.95 -3.50 -9.57
N GLU A 82 -3.67 -3.86 -9.65
CA GLU A 82 -2.99 -4.64 -8.61
C GLU A 82 -2.87 -3.85 -7.31
N SER A 83 -2.45 -2.58 -7.38
CA SER A 83 -2.35 -1.70 -6.22
C SER A 83 -3.70 -1.54 -5.49
N GLU A 84 -4.80 -1.42 -6.23
CA GLU A 84 -6.16 -1.36 -5.71
C GLU A 84 -6.52 -2.62 -4.92
N GLN A 85 -6.28 -3.81 -5.49
CA GLN A 85 -6.57 -5.09 -4.82
C GLN A 85 -5.73 -5.28 -3.54
N ILE A 86 -4.46 -4.85 -3.57
CA ILE A 86 -3.58 -4.88 -2.41
C ILE A 86 -4.11 -3.93 -1.33
N LEU A 87 -4.50 -2.70 -1.69
CA LEU A 87 -5.07 -1.71 -0.76
C LEU A 87 -6.41 -2.16 -0.17
N GLU A 88 -7.33 -2.68 -0.97
CA GLU A 88 -8.60 -3.22 -0.49
C GLU A 88 -8.40 -4.36 0.50
N SER A 89 -7.44 -5.25 0.22
CA SER A 89 -7.10 -6.35 1.12
C SER A 89 -6.46 -5.83 2.41
N LEU A 90 -5.57 -4.84 2.32
CA LEU A 90 -4.96 -4.21 3.48
C LEU A 90 -6.01 -3.54 4.38
N PHE A 91 -6.93 -2.76 3.79
CA PHE A 91 -8.01 -2.11 4.54
C PHE A 91 -8.99 -3.12 5.13
N SER A 92 -9.29 -4.21 4.42
CA SER A 92 -10.10 -5.30 4.96
C SER A 92 -9.49 -5.91 6.23
N ILE A 93 -8.17 -5.90 6.36
CA ILE A 93 -7.47 -6.35 7.58
C ILE A 93 -7.51 -5.28 8.66
N ILE A 94 -7.07 -4.06 8.33
CA ILE A 94 -6.93 -2.96 9.31
C ILE A 94 -8.28 -2.57 9.92
N LEU A 95 -9.36 -2.60 9.12
CA LEU A 95 -10.70 -2.22 9.55
C LEU A 95 -11.50 -3.40 10.12
N SER A 96 -10.98 -4.63 10.06
CA SER A 96 -11.70 -5.76 10.62
C SER A 96 -11.67 -5.75 12.15
N LYS A 97 -12.82 -6.06 12.74
CA LYS A 97 -12.94 -6.31 14.17
C LYS A 97 -12.38 -7.68 14.60
N TYR A 98 -12.35 -8.64 13.67
CA TYR A 98 -11.97 -10.03 13.92
C TYR A 98 -11.09 -10.58 12.79
N ASP A 99 -10.04 -11.32 13.14
CA ASP A 99 -9.10 -11.97 12.23
C ASP A 99 -9.30 -13.49 12.13
N VAL A 100 -10.42 -13.99 12.68
CA VAL A 100 -10.75 -15.41 12.75
C VAL A 100 -11.84 -15.81 11.76
N LYS A 101 -12.00 -17.12 11.55
CA LYS A 101 -13.17 -17.70 10.88
C LYS A 101 -14.40 -17.57 11.78
N LEU A 102 -15.57 -17.41 11.16
CA LEU A 102 -16.84 -17.36 11.89
C LEU A 102 -17.59 -18.69 11.75
N LEU A 103 -18.24 -19.11 12.83
CA LEU A 103 -19.19 -20.22 12.81
C LEU A 103 -20.44 -19.77 12.05
N ASN A 104 -20.81 -20.52 11.03
CA ASN A 104 -22.02 -20.30 10.27
C ASN A 104 -23.20 -21.10 10.86
N ALA A 105 -24.40 -20.85 10.34
CA ALA A 105 -25.63 -21.51 10.81
C ALA A 105 -25.64 -23.04 10.61
N THR A 106 -24.71 -23.58 9.82
CA THR A 106 -24.54 -25.03 9.58
C THR A 106 -23.45 -25.67 10.45
N ASN A 107 -22.95 -24.95 11.47
CA ASN A 107 -21.82 -25.35 12.33
C ASN A 107 -20.49 -25.56 11.58
N ASN A 108 -20.32 -24.92 10.42
CA ASN A 108 -19.06 -24.89 9.67
C ASN A 108 -18.35 -23.55 9.87
N TYR A 109 -17.02 -23.55 9.75
CA TYR A 109 -16.21 -22.34 9.84
C TYR A 109 -16.00 -21.71 8.47
N ASP A 110 -16.62 -20.55 8.25
CA ASP A 110 -16.44 -19.77 7.04
C ASP A 110 -15.36 -18.70 7.22
N ASP A 111 -14.58 -18.51 6.16
CA ASP A 111 -13.57 -17.46 6.14
C ASP A 111 -14.23 -16.09 6.07
N THR A 112 -13.88 -15.23 7.02
CA THR A 112 -14.21 -13.81 6.95
C THR A 112 -13.46 -13.13 5.81
N HIS A 113 -13.93 -11.96 5.39
CA HIS A 113 -13.21 -11.12 4.44
C HIS A 113 -11.77 -10.86 4.88
N CYS A 114 -11.56 -10.59 6.18
CA CYS A 114 -10.23 -10.44 6.77
C CYS A 114 -9.35 -11.69 6.54
N VAL A 115 -9.85 -12.90 6.85
CA VAL A 115 -9.09 -14.14 6.64
C VAL A 115 -8.74 -14.36 5.15
N LYS A 116 -9.67 -14.04 4.25
CA LYS A 116 -9.42 -14.12 2.80
C LYS A 116 -8.33 -13.14 2.37
N SER A 117 -8.39 -11.89 2.82
CA SER A 117 -7.39 -10.86 2.53
C SER A 117 -6.02 -11.19 3.11
N ILE A 118 -5.96 -11.75 4.33
CA ILE A 118 -4.69 -12.21 4.94
C ILE A 118 -4.05 -13.28 4.04
N ARG A 119 -4.81 -14.27 3.57
CA ARG A 119 -4.27 -15.33 2.71
C ARG A 119 -3.83 -14.80 1.36
N TYR A 120 -4.63 -13.93 0.74
CA TYR A 120 -4.29 -13.30 -0.52
C TYR A 120 -2.94 -12.56 -0.42
N LEU A 121 -2.78 -11.69 0.59
CA LEU A 121 -1.55 -10.94 0.78
C LEU A 121 -0.36 -11.84 1.16
N GLN A 122 -0.56 -12.85 1.98
CA GLN A 122 0.49 -13.83 2.30
C GLN A 122 0.97 -14.59 1.06
N ASN A 123 0.06 -14.99 0.18
CA ASN A 123 0.40 -15.65 -1.08
C ASN A 123 1.21 -14.72 -1.97
N LEU A 124 0.77 -13.45 -2.12
CA LEU A 124 1.53 -12.45 -2.89
C LEU A 124 2.93 -12.25 -2.33
N ILE A 125 3.04 -11.99 -1.02
CA ILE A 125 4.33 -11.79 -0.32
C ILE A 125 5.26 -13.00 -0.51
N SER A 126 4.71 -14.21 -0.47
CA SER A 126 5.51 -15.45 -0.62
C SER A 126 5.96 -15.68 -2.07
N SER A 127 5.20 -15.19 -3.04
CA SER A 127 5.53 -15.29 -4.46
C SER A 127 6.45 -14.18 -4.95
N SER A 128 6.49 -13.05 -4.25
CA SER A 128 7.39 -11.95 -4.54
C SER A 128 8.79 -12.23 -3.98
N GLU A 129 9.83 -12.04 -4.80
CA GLU A 129 11.23 -12.01 -4.37
C GLU A 129 11.50 -10.73 -3.55
N ILE A 130 10.97 -10.67 -2.33
CA ILE A 130 11.20 -9.57 -1.38
C ILE A 130 12.49 -9.86 -0.62
N GLU A 131 13.63 -9.43 -1.15
CA GLU A 131 14.86 -9.37 -0.37
C GLU A 131 14.79 -8.19 0.61
N LEU A 132 14.66 -8.49 1.90
CA LEU A 132 14.83 -7.50 2.96
C LEU A 132 16.33 -7.23 3.11
N VAL A 133 16.76 -6.01 2.81
CA VAL A 133 18.09 -5.54 3.21
C VAL A 133 18.02 -5.24 4.72
N ASP A 134 18.67 -6.09 5.51
CA ASP A 134 18.90 -5.90 6.95
C ASP A 134 19.74 -4.65 7.25
#